data_AF-A0A0U1DMP9-F1
#
_entry.id   AF-A0A0U1DMP9-F1
#
_cell.length_a   1.000
_cell.length_b   1.000
_cell.length_c   1.000
_cell.angle_alpha   90.00
_cell.angle_beta   90.00
_cell.angle_gamma   90.00
#
_symmetry.space_group_name_H-M   'P 1'
#
loop_
_entity.id
_entity.type
_entity.pdbx_description
1 polymer ?
#
loop_
_entity_poly.entity_id
_entity_poly.type
_entity_poly.pdbx_seq_one_letter_code
_entity_poly.pdbx_strand_id
1 'polypeptide(L)'
;MTAGLRTRLLSAQALVLAAGAGTTGLVAAIVGPPLFREHLHRAGVSGDSAEQMHAEEAYVYATVISIGVASCVAILAALLVTWYFGRRLQRSLTQVSQAATAIADGHYDSRVPPAHLGDEFASLESSFNQMAGRLEAVDASRRRLFSDLAHEIRTPVSVLEAYFEAIEDGVRTLDPETVSMLRQQTHRLVRFAGDAAALAKAEERPPPTPRLRSWATCSTTRCGTRPPGGASPSPPPPAPAATSRSR
;
A
#
# COMPACT_ATOMS: atom_id res chain seq x y z
N MET A 1 -2.80 21.70 9.86
CA MET A 1 -3.59 22.02 8.65
C MET A 1 -2.80 21.60 7.41
N THR A 2 -3.08 20.42 6.87
CA THR A 2 -2.33 19.76 5.78
C THR A 2 -2.66 20.36 4.41
N ALA A 3 -2.12 21.54 4.13
CA ALA A 3 -2.15 22.18 2.81
C ALA A 3 -1.06 21.61 1.86
N GLY A 4 -0.82 20.29 1.89
CA GLY A 4 0.35 19.69 1.24
C GLY A 4 0.11 19.28 -0.21
N LEU A 5 -0.72 18.24 -0.42
CA LEU A 5 -0.83 17.59 -1.73
C LEU A 5 -1.99 18.13 -2.56
N ARG A 6 -3.16 18.33 -1.93
CA ARG A 6 -4.39 18.78 -2.61
C ARG A 6 -4.24 20.18 -3.21
N THR A 7 -3.68 21.10 -2.44
CA THR A 7 -3.39 22.49 -2.86
C THR A 7 -2.35 22.52 -3.99
N ARG A 8 -1.28 21.71 -3.90
CA ARG A 8 -0.28 21.57 -4.96
C ARG A 8 -0.86 21.02 -6.27
N LEU A 9 -1.72 19.99 -6.18
CA LEU A 9 -2.43 19.44 -7.34
C LEU A 9 -3.39 20.46 -7.94
N LEU A 10 -4.17 21.17 -7.12
CA LEU A 10 -5.09 22.20 -7.60
C LEU A 10 -4.34 23.38 -8.23
N SER A 11 -3.19 23.80 -7.67
CA SER A 11 -2.37 24.86 -8.27
C SER A 11 -1.74 24.43 -9.59
N ALA A 12 -1.27 23.18 -9.69
CA ALA A 12 -0.72 22.64 -10.95
C ALA A 12 -1.80 22.52 -12.02
N GLN A 13 -2.99 22.02 -11.67
CA GLN A 13 -4.14 21.91 -12.57
C GLN A 13 -4.61 23.29 -13.04
N ALA A 14 -4.71 24.26 -12.13
CA ALA A 14 -5.08 25.63 -12.46
C ALA A 14 -4.08 26.27 -13.43
N LEU A 15 -2.78 26.02 -13.24
CA LEU A 15 -1.74 26.50 -14.14
C LEU A 15 -1.83 25.87 -15.53
N VAL A 16 -2.07 24.56 -15.62
CA VAL A 16 -2.27 23.86 -16.91
C VAL A 16 -3.50 24.40 -17.64
N LEU A 17 -4.61 24.61 -16.94
CA LEU A 17 -5.83 25.18 -17.52
C LEU A 17 -5.63 26.62 -17.98
N ALA A 18 -4.95 27.44 -17.18
CA ALA A 18 -4.64 28.82 -17.54
C ALA A 18 -3.74 28.89 -18.78
N ALA A 19 -2.73 28.02 -18.86
CA ALA A 19 -1.87 27.89 -20.03
C ALA A 19 -2.65 27.40 -21.26
N GLY A 20 -3.54 26.41 -21.13
CA GLY A 20 -4.37 25.89 -22.21
C GLY A 20 -5.38 26.92 -22.74
N ALA A 21 -6.08 27.63 -21.84
CA ALA A 21 -7.00 28.70 -22.22
C ALA A 21 -6.25 29.88 -22.86
N GLY A 22 -5.11 30.27 -22.29
CA GLY A 22 -4.28 31.35 -22.81
C GLY A 22 -3.72 31.04 -24.20
N THR A 23 -3.20 29.82 -24.42
CA THR A 23 -2.69 29.40 -25.73
C THR A 23 -3.79 29.32 -26.78
N THR A 24 -4.95 28.74 -26.45
CA THR A 24 -6.10 28.67 -27.37
C THR A 24 -6.60 30.07 -27.74
N GLY A 25 -6.74 30.96 -26.76
CA GLY A 25 -7.15 32.35 -27.00
C GLY A 25 -6.14 33.12 -27.86
N LEU A 26 -4.85 32.96 -27.59
CA LEU A 26 -3.77 33.59 -28.37
C LEU A 26 -3.76 33.12 -29.81
N VAL A 27 -3.85 31.81 -30.05
CA VAL A 27 -3.90 31.23 -31.41
C VAL A 27 -5.12 31.73 -32.17
N ALA A 28 -6.31 31.74 -31.55
CA ALA A 28 -7.53 32.23 -32.19
C ALA A 28 -7.43 33.73 -32.56
N ALA A 29 -6.85 34.56 -31.68
CA ALA A 29 -6.67 35.99 -31.94
C ALA A 29 -5.68 36.28 -33.07
N ILE A 30 -4.65 35.44 -33.23
CA ILE A 30 -3.64 35.62 -34.29
C ILE A 30 -4.13 35.06 -35.63
N VAL A 31 -4.81 33.91 -35.62
CA VAL A 31 -5.16 33.18 -36.85
C VAL A 31 -6.52 33.61 -37.40
N GLY A 32 -7.48 33.97 -36.55
CA GLY A 32 -8.86 34.31 -36.94
C GLY A 32 -8.97 35.53 -37.87
N PRO A 33 -8.50 36.71 -37.46
CA PRO A 33 -8.62 37.94 -38.25
C PRO A 33 -7.98 37.86 -39.66
N PRO A 34 -6.75 37.35 -39.86
CA PRO A 34 -6.14 37.30 -41.19
C PRO A 34 -6.84 36.30 -42.14
N LEU A 35 -7.32 35.16 -41.64
CA LEU A 35 -8.05 34.17 -42.45
C LEU A 35 -9.38 34.73 -42.98
N PHE A 36 -10.07 35.50 -42.15
CA PHE A 36 -11.35 36.12 -42.49
C PHE A 36 -11.18 37.25 -43.52
N ARG A 37 -10.16 38.11 -43.32
CA ARG A 37 -9.81 39.18 -44.27
C ARG A 37 -9.45 38.65 -45.65
N GLU A 38 -8.66 37.58 -45.71
CA GLU A 38 -8.27 36.94 -46.97
C GLU A 38 -9.48 36.39 -47.75
N HIS A 39 -10.44 35.75 -47.07
CA HIS A 39 -11.65 35.23 -47.72
C HIS A 39 -12.58 36.33 -48.22
N LEU A 40 -12.76 37.41 -47.44
CA LEU A 40 -13.57 38.57 -47.87
C LEU A 40 -12.97 39.26 -49.10
N HIS A 41 -11.63 39.36 -49.15
CA HIS A 41 -10.95 39.96 -50.30
C HIS A 41 -11.08 39.09 -51.56
N ARG A 42 -11.06 37.75 -51.43
CA ARG A 42 -11.33 36.81 -52.54
C ARG A 42 -12.79 36.79 -52.98
N ALA A 43 -13.72 37.10 -52.09
CA ALA A 43 -15.15 37.20 -52.39
C ALA A 43 -15.53 38.51 -53.13
N GLY A 44 -14.58 39.42 -53.36
CA GLY A 44 -14.79 40.65 -54.12
C GLY A 44 -15.37 41.82 -53.33
N VAL A 45 -15.41 41.73 -51.99
CA VAL A 45 -15.85 42.83 -51.12
C VAL A 45 -14.68 43.80 -50.94
N SER A 46 -14.80 45.03 -51.44
CA SER A 46 -13.80 46.09 -51.29
C SER A 46 -13.71 46.57 -49.85
N GLY A 47 -12.47 46.73 -49.36
CA GLY A 47 -12.05 46.95 -47.97
C GLY A 47 -12.64 48.12 -47.18
N ASP A 48 -13.56 48.90 -47.77
CA ASP A 48 -14.05 50.18 -47.25
C ASP A 48 -15.59 50.21 -47.09
N SER A 49 -16.24 49.05 -47.20
CA SER A 49 -17.69 48.92 -47.05
C SER A 49 -18.07 48.71 -45.57
N ALA A 50 -19.07 49.46 -45.08
CA ALA A 50 -19.60 49.33 -43.70
C ALA A 50 -20.09 47.89 -43.39
N GLU A 51 -20.41 47.10 -44.41
CA GLU A 51 -20.78 45.68 -44.28
C GLU A 51 -19.62 44.79 -43.82
N GLN A 52 -18.38 45.11 -44.17
CA GLN A 52 -17.19 44.35 -43.79
C GLN A 52 -16.85 44.55 -42.30
N MET A 53 -17.07 45.76 -41.78
CA MET A 53 -16.86 46.10 -40.38
C MET A 53 -17.84 45.36 -39.45
N HIS A 54 -19.12 45.27 -39.82
CA HIS A 54 -20.12 44.53 -39.03
C HIS A 54 -19.91 43.01 -39.06
N ALA A 55 -19.41 42.45 -40.16
CA ALA A 55 -19.09 41.02 -40.25
C ALA A 55 -17.87 40.63 -39.39
N GLU A 56 -16.84 41.49 -39.34
CA GLU A 56 -15.65 41.27 -38.51
C GLU A 56 -16.00 41.37 -37.01
N GLU A 57 -16.85 42.32 -36.62
CA GLU A 57 -17.30 42.49 -35.24
C GLU A 57 -18.15 41.30 -34.76
N ALA A 58 -19.08 40.81 -35.58
CA ALA A 58 -19.89 39.63 -35.27
C ALA A 58 -19.04 38.34 -35.12
N TYR A 59 -18.02 38.18 -35.97
CA TYR A 59 -17.10 37.04 -35.89
C TYR A 59 -16.27 37.05 -34.61
N VAL A 60 -15.76 38.22 -34.19
CA VAL A 60 -15.00 38.37 -32.94
C VAL A 60 -15.87 38.03 -31.73
N TYR A 61 -17.10 38.55 -31.66
CA TYR A 61 -18.03 38.23 -30.57
C TYR A 61 -18.36 36.73 -30.51
N ALA A 62 -18.67 36.10 -31.64
CA ALA A 62 -18.95 34.67 -31.69
C ALA A 62 -17.75 33.81 -31.24
N THR A 63 -16.54 34.21 -31.67
CA THR A 63 -15.29 33.51 -31.32
C THR A 63 -14.96 33.65 -29.84
N VAL A 64 -15.08 34.85 -29.28
CA VAL A 64 -14.81 35.13 -27.85
C VAL A 64 -15.79 34.36 -26.96
N ILE A 65 -17.09 34.36 -27.28
CA ILE A 65 -18.09 33.62 -26.52
C ILE A 65 -17.82 32.11 -26.59
N SER A 66 -17.50 31.59 -27.79
CA SER A 66 -17.23 30.16 -27.98
C SER A 66 -16.00 29.69 -27.19
N ILE A 67 -14.90 30.44 -27.24
CA ILE A 67 -13.68 30.12 -26.48
C ILE A 67 -13.91 30.28 -24.97
N GLY A 68 -14.65 31.32 -24.57
CA GLY A 68 -15.00 31.56 -23.17
C GLY A 68 -15.81 30.40 -22.58
N VAL A 69 -16.83 29.94 -23.29
CA VAL A 69 -17.65 28.79 -22.89
C VAL A 69 -16.81 27.51 -22.87
N ALA A 70 -16.03 27.23 -23.91
CA ALA A 70 -15.17 26.05 -23.96
C ALA A 70 -14.15 26.01 -22.81
N SER A 71 -13.51 27.15 -22.51
CA SER A 71 -12.55 27.29 -21.41
C SER A 71 -13.24 27.09 -20.06
N CYS A 72 -14.42 27.68 -19.87
CA CYS A 72 -15.20 27.52 -18.64
C CYS A 72 -15.56 26.05 -18.39
N VAL A 73 -16.06 25.35 -19.42
CA VAL A 73 -16.38 23.92 -19.34
C VAL A 73 -15.15 23.08 -19.03
N ALA A 74 -14.01 23.35 -19.69
CA ALA A 74 -12.76 22.65 -19.44
C ALA A 74 -12.27 22.83 -18.00
N ILE A 75 -12.33 24.06 -17.48
CA ILE A 75 -11.95 24.37 -16.09
C ILE A 75 -12.84 23.63 -15.10
N LEU A 76 -14.16 23.67 -15.30
CA LEU A 76 -15.12 22.99 -14.43
C LEU A 76 -14.90 21.47 -14.45
N ALA A 77 -14.73 20.87 -15.62
CA ALA A 77 -14.48 19.44 -15.76
C ALA A 77 -13.18 19.03 -15.05
N ALA A 78 -12.10 19.78 -15.26
CA ALA A 78 -10.81 19.51 -14.64
C ALA A 78 -10.85 19.64 -13.11
N LEU A 79 -11.50 20.68 -12.57
CA LEU A 79 -11.69 20.84 -11.11
C LEU A 79 -12.48 19.68 -10.51
N LEU A 80 -13.54 19.23 -11.20
CA LEU A 80 -14.38 18.12 -10.75
C LEU A 80 -13.59 16.81 -10.71
N VAL A 81 -12.82 16.50 -11.75
CA VAL A 81 -11.95 15.31 -11.82
C VAL A 81 -10.89 15.36 -10.72
N THR A 82 -10.15 16.48 -10.58
CA THR A 82 -9.12 16.63 -9.55
C THR A 82 -9.70 16.49 -8.14
N TRP A 83 -10.87 17.09 -7.89
CA TRP A 83 -11.53 16.99 -6.59
C TRP A 83 -11.95 15.55 -6.27
N TYR A 84 -12.54 14.85 -7.25
CA TYR A 84 -12.98 13.46 -7.09
C TYR A 84 -11.80 12.52 -6.81
N PHE A 85 -10.77 12.52 -7.67
CA PHE A 85 -9.58 11.68 -7.49
C PHE A 85 -8.79 12.06 -6.24
N GLY A 86 -8.63 13.36 -5.98
CA GLY A 86 -7.94 13.86 -4.80
C GLY A 86 -8.60 13.39 -3.49
N ARG A 87 -9.94 13.45 -3.40
CA ARG A 87 -10.67 12.93 -2.24
C ARG A 87 -10.52 11.41 -2.11
N ARG A 88 -10.62 10.68 -3.21
CA ARG A 88 -10.54 9.21 -3.21
C ARG A 88 -9.16 8.72 -2.74
N LEU A 89 -8.10 9.31 -3.29
CA LEU A 89 -6.72 8.97 -2.93
C LEU A 89 -6.40 9.34 -1.48
N GLN A 90 -6.78 10.54 -1.05
CA GLN A 90 -6.54 10.98 0.33
C GLN A 90 -7.23 10.08 1.35
N ARG A 91 -8.45 9.62 1.06
CA ARG A 91 -9.21 8.71 1.94
C ARG A 91 -8.49 7.37 2.10
N SER A 92 -8.03 6.77 1.01
CA SER A 92 -7.28 5.49 1.05
C SER A 92 -5.95 5.63 1.81
N LEU A 93 -5.18 6.69 1.56
CA LEU A 93 -3.93 6.93 2.28
C LEU A 93 -4.14 7.14 3.79
N THR A 94 -5.24 7.81 4.15
CA THR A 94 -5.58 8.02 5.57
C THR A 94 -5.99 6.69 6.22
N GLN A 95 -6.70 5.81 5.51
CA GLN A 95 -7.03 4.47 6.02
C GLN A 95 -5.78 3.62 6.26
N VAL A 96 -4.84 3.61 5.31
CA VAL A 96 -3.55 2.91 5.49
C VAL A 96 -2.77 3.49 6.66
N SER A 97 -2.70 4.82 6.76
CA SER A 97 -2.01 5.49 7.87
C SER A 97 -2.64 5.15 9.22
N GLN A 98 -3.98 5.17 9.31
CA GLN A 98 -4.69 4.82 10.53
C GLN A 98 -4.47 3.36 10.93
N ALA A 99 -4.52 2.44 9.95
CA ALA A 99 -4.23 1.04 10.20
C ALA A 99 -2.77 0.84 10.66
N ALA A 100 -1.82 1.56 10.07
CA ALA A 100 -0.42 1.51 10.48
C ALA A 100 -0.22 2.03 11.91
N THR A 101 -0.88 3.13 12.28
CA THR A 101 -0.88 3.63 13.67
C THR A 101 -1.50 2.62 14.63
N ALA A 102 -2.64 2.02 14.26
CA ALA A 102 -3.27 0.99 15.09
C ALA A 102 -2.34 -0.22 15.33
N ILE A 103 -1.62 -0.68 14.29
CA ILE A 103 -0.60 -1.73 14.41
C ILE A 103 0.55 -1.29 15.34
N ALA A 104 1.00 -0.05 15.23
CA ALA A 104 2.04 0.49 16.11
C ALA A 104 1.59 0.54 17.58
N ASP A 105 0.29 0.77 17.82
CA ASP A 105 -0.33 0.73 19.14
C ASP A 105 -0.67 -0.71 19.62
N GLY A 106 -0.29 -1.74 18.86
CA GLY A 106 -0.46 -3.16 19.22
C GLY A 106 -1.75 -3.83 18.74
N HIS A 107 -2.57 -3.15 17.93
CA HIS A 107 -3.80 -3.71 17.34
C HIS A 107 -3.48 -4.41 16.01
N TYR A 108 -2.94 -5.63 16.10
CA TYR A 108 -2.48 -6.41 14.93
C TYR A 108 -3.61 -7.01 14.08
N ASP A 109 -4.85 -6.97 14.54
CA ASP A 109 -6.07 -7.38 13.83
C ASP A 109 -6.53 -6.33 12.80
N SER A 110 -5.97 -5.12 12.84
CA SER A 110 -6.29 -4.04 11.90
C SER A 110 -5.97 -4.42 10.45
N ARG A 111 -6.87 -4.06 9.52
CA ARG A 111 -6.75 -4.35 8.08
C ARG A 111 -7.11 -3.11 7.26
N VAL A 112 -6.47 -2.99 6.10
CA VAL A 112 -6.80 -1.97 5.11
C VAL A 112 -7.86 -2.53 4.15
N PRO A 113 -9.01 -1.85 3.97
CA PRO A 113 -10.04 -2.25 3.03
C PRO A 113 -9.65 -1.94 1.58
N PRO A 114 -10.21 -2.65 0.59
CA PRO A 114 -9.90 -2.42 -0.82
C PRO A 114 -10.40 -1.04 -1.30
N ALA A 115 -9.49 -0.20 -1.82
CA ALA A 115 -9.83 1.13 -2.32
C ALA A 115 -10.21 1.16 -3.82
N HIS A 116 -9.94 0.07 -4.54
CA HIS A 116 -10.16 -0.06 -6.00
C HIS A 116 -9.57 1.13 -6.78
N LEU A 117 -8.31 1.46 -6.50
CA LEU A 117 -7.58 2.59 -7.11
C LEU A 117 -6.61 2.17 -8.22
N GLY A 118 -6.52 0.87 -8.51
CA GLY A 118 -5.57 0.27 -9.45
C GLY A 118 -4.82 -0.90 -8.81
N ASP A 119 -4.08 -1.64 -9.62
CA ASP A 119 -3.36 -2.84 -9.21
C ASP A 119 -2.21 -2.52 -8.26
N GLU A 120 -1.58 -1.35 -8.40
CA GLU A 120 -0.50 -0.88 -7.54
C GLU A 120 -0.99 -0.66 -6.10
N PHE A 121 -2.19 -0.07 -5.94
CA PHE A 121 -2.80 0.11 -4.62
C PHE A 121 -3.28 -1.21 -4.03
N ALA A 122 -3.86 -2.10 -4.85
CA ALA A 122 -4.24 -3.44 -4.39
C ALA A 122 -3.00 -4.23 -3.89
N SER A 123 -1.86 -4.09 -4.57
CA SER A 123 -0.59 -4.68 -4.15
C SER A 123 -0.12 -4.13 -2.80
N LEU A 124 -0.20 -2.82 -2.59
CA LEU A 124 0.12 -2.17 -1.29
C LEU A 124 -0.79 -2.67 -0.17
N GLU A 125 -2.11 -2.70 -0.40
CA GLU A 125 -3.10 -3.19 0.56
C GLU A 125 -2.83 -4.65 0.93
N SER A 126 -2.56 -5.51 -0.06
CA SER A 126 -2.25 -6.93 0.17
C SER A 126 -0.95 -7.11 0.97
N SER A 127 0.08 -6.32 0.65
CA SER A 127 1.37 -6.38 1.33
C SER A 127 1.26 -5.91 2.78
N PHE A 128 0.51 -4.83 3.02
CA PHE A 128 0.21 -4.34 4.36
C PHE A 128 -0.56 -5.38 5.18
N ASN A 129 -1.64 -5.94 4.63
CA ASN A 129 -2.46 -6.93 5.32
C ASN A 129 -1.68 -8.23 5.59
N GLN A 130 -0.78 -8.63 4.69
CA GLN A 130 0.12 -9.76 4.91
C GLN A 130 1.11 -9.49 6.04
N MET A 131 1.70 -8.29 6.09
CA MET A 131 2.56 -7.87 7.20
C MET A 131 1.78 -7.89 8.53
N ALA A 132 0.59 -7.31 8.56
CA ALA A 132 -0.28 -7.30 9.75
C ALA A 132 -0.58 -8.72 10.24
N GLY A 133 -0.96 -9.63 9.34
CA GLY A 133 -1.21 -11.03 9.69
C GLY A 133 0.02 -11.77 10.22
N ARG A 134 1.24 -11.44 9.73
CA ARG A 134 2.49 -12.01 10.28
C ARG A 134 2.75 -11.49 11.70
N LEU A 135 2.55 -10.20 11.95
CA LEU A 135 2.70 -9.62 13.29
C LEU A 135 1.71 -10.23 14.28
N GLU A 136 0.45 -10.38 13.86
CA GLU A 136 -0.59 -11.03 14.67
C GLU A 136 -0.21 -12.49 15.04
N ALA A 137 0.31 -13.25 14.07
CA ALA A 137 0.76 -14.62 14.33
C ALA A 137 1.95 -14.69 15.31
N VAL A 138 2.89 -13.75 15.21
CA VAL A 138 4.02 -13.64 16.14
C VAL A 138 3.52 -13.28 17.55
N ASP A 139 2.63 -12.30 17.69
CA ASP A 139 2.07 -11.91 18.98
C ASP A 139 1.27 -13.06 19.62
N ALA A 140 0.43 -13.74 18.84
CA ALA A 140 -0.33 -14.90 19.32
C ALA A 140 0.60 -16.04 19.79
N SER A 141 1.70 -16.28 19.08
CA SER A 141 2.70 -17.28 19.46
C SER A 141 3.40 -16.89 20.77
N ARG A 142 3.82 -15.63 20.89
CA ARG A 142 4.43 -15.08 22.11
C ARG A 142 3.52 -15.22 23.33
N ARG A 143 2.22 -14.91 23.19
CA ARG A 143 1.24 -15.05 24.29
C ARG A 143 1.07 -16.51 24.72
N ARG A 144 1.01 -17.43 23.77
CA ARG A 144 0.93 -18.88 24.06
C ARG A 144 2.17 -19.35 24.81
N LEU A 145 3.36 -18.98 24.35
CA LEU A 145 4.61 -19.29 25.04
C LEU A 145 4.60 -18.79 26.48
N PHE A 146 4.20 -17.55 26.75
CA PHE A 146 4.11 -17.06 28.13
C PHE A 146 3.09 -17.82 28.98
N SER A 147 1.97 -18.26 28.39
CA SER A 147 1.00 -19.10 29.08
C SER A 147 1.61 -20.46 29.44
N ASP A 148 2.26 -21.11 28.49
CA ASP A 148 2.90 -22.41 28.68
C ASP A 148 4.01 -22.33 29.72
N LEU A 149 4.85 -21.28 29.64
CA LEU A 149 5.91 -21.03 30.62
C LEU A 149 5.34 -20.86 32.04
N ALA A 150 4.24 -20.12 32.20
CA ALA A 150 3.60 -19.95 33.50
C ALA A 150 3.06 -21.27 34.07
N HIS A 151 2.54 -22.16 33.22
CA HIS A 151 2.05 -23.48 33.65
C HIS A 151 3.20 -24.39 34.09
N GLU A 152 4.30 -24.43 33.32
CA GLU A 152 5.49 -25.23 33.63
C GLU A 152 6.18 -24.76 34.92
N ILE A 153 6.15 -23.47 35.25
CA ILE A 153 6.70 -22.93 36.51
C ILE A 153 5.80 -23.25 37.70
N ARG A 154 4.47 -23.20 37.54
CA ARG A 154 3.53 -23.42 38.65
C ARG A 154 3.73 -24.80 39.28
N THR A 155 3.93 -25.84 38.47
CA THR A 155 4.05 -27.23 38.96
C THR A 155 5.19 -27.44 39.97
N PRO A 156 6.48 -27.15 39.64
CA PRO A 156 7.57 -27.31 40.59
C PRO A 156 7.46 -26.36 41.79
N VAL A 157 6.88 -25.16 41.62
CA VAL A 157 6.63 -24.23 42.73
C VAL A 157 5.60 -24.81 43.70
N SER A 158 4.48 -25.34 43.22
CA SER A 158 3.48 -26.00 44.08
C SER A 158 4.05 -27.23 44.80
N VAL A 159 4.97 -27.97 44.17
CA VAL A 159 5.69 -29.07 44.84
C VAL A 159 6.60 -28.55 45.96
N LEU A 160 7.35 -27.47 45.71
CA LEU A 160 8.16 -26.85 46.76
C LEU A 160 7.30 -26.37 47.93
N GLU A 161 6.18 -25.68 47.66
CA GLU A 161 5.24 -25.23 48.69
C GLU A 161 4.69 -26.40 49.51
N ALA A 162 4.20 -27.46 48.87
CA ALA A 162 3.67 -28.64 49.56
C ALA A 162 4.72 -29.34 50.45
N TYR A 163 5.99 -29.32 50.04
CA TYR A 163 7.08 -29.86 50.86
C TYR A 163 7.41 -28.96 52.06
N PHE A 164 7.40 -27.64 51.90
CA PHE A 164 7.59 -26.72 53.01
C PHE A 164 6.44 -26.81 54.02
N GLU A 165 5.19 -26.85 53.56
CA GLU A 165 4.00 -27.04 54.42
C GLU A 165 4.07 -28.35 55.21
N ALA A 166 4.43 -29.46 54.55
CA ALA A 166 4.59 -30.75 55.22
C ALA A 166 5.70 -30.74 56.30
N ILE A 167 6.76 -29.93 56.12
CA ILE A 167 7.82 -29.77 57.12
C ILE A 167 7.32 -28.91 58.29
N GLU A 168 6.58 -27.83 58.01
CA GLU A 168 6.01 -26.93 59.02
C GLU A 168 4.97 -27.64 59.90
N ASP A 169 4.14 -28.50 59.32
CA ASP A 169 3.14 -29.31 60.03
C ASP A 169 3.76 -30.49 60.80
N GLY A 170 5.08 -30.71 60.68
CA GLY A 170 5.78 -31.83 61.30
C GLY A 170 5.48 -33.20 60.70
N VAL A 171 4.73 -33.25 59.59
CA VAL A 171 4.43 -34.48 58.83
C VAL A 171 5.69 -35.03 58.16
N ARG A 172 6.58 -34.15 57.71
CA ARG A 172 7.90 -34.46 57.14
C ARG A 172 9.01 -33.85 58.00
N THR A 173 10.14 -34.54 58.10
CA THR A 173 11.35 -34.01 58.74
C THR A 173 12.33 -33.51 57.69
N LEU A 174 13.18 -32.55 58.07
CA LEU A 174 14.21 -32.00 57.20
C LEU A 174 15.41 -32.96 57.10
N ASP A 175 15.18 -34.12 56.52
CA ASP A 175 16.15 -35.19 56.35
C ASP A 175 16.93 -35.07 55.02
N PRO A 176 18.01 -35.85 54.83
CA PRO A 176 18.82 -35.78 53.61
C PRO A 176 18.01 -36.04 52.33
N GLU A 177 16.99 -36.90 52.39
CA GLU A 177 16.13 -37.21 51.24
C GLU A 177 15.27 -36.01 50.85
N THR A 178 14.62 -35.36 51.82
CA THR A 178 13.80 -34.16 51.62
C THR A 178 14.62 -33.00 51.09
N VAL A 179 15.82 -32.77 51.63
CA VAL A 179 16.76 -31.75 51.13
C VAL A 179 17.18 -32.05 49.69
N SER A 180 17.40 -33.32 49.34
CA SER A 180 17.76 -33.71 47.97
C SER A 180 16.62 -33.44 46.98
N MET A 181 15.36 -33.73 47.36
CA MET A 181 14.17 -33.46 46.56
C MET A 181 13.96 -31.97 46.33
N LEU A 182 14.02 -31.14 47.39
CA LEU A 182 13.94 -29.69 47.28
C LEU A 182 15.02 -29.13 46.35
N ARG A 183 16.27 -29.58 46.52
CA ARG A 183 17.39 -29.18 45.64
C ARG A 183 17.15 -29.60 44.19
N GLN A 184 16.58 -30.78 43.95
CA GLN A 184 16.25 -31.25 42.60
C GLN A 184 15.19 -30.35 41.95
N GLN A 185 14.14 -29.96 42.66
CA GLN A 185 13.11 -29.06 42.13
C GLN A 185 13.68 -27.66 41.84
N THR A 186 14.52 -27.11 42.73
CA THR A 186 15.21 -25.85 42.48
C THR A 186 16.12 -25.92 41.26
N HIS A 187 16.87 -27.02 41.08
CA HIS A 187 17.72 -27.21 39.90
C HIS A 187 16.89 -27.31 38.60
N ARG A 188 15.70 -27.92 38.64
CA ARG A 188 14.77 -27.93 37.51
C ARG A 188 14.34 -26.51 37.13
N LEU A 189 13.97 -25.68 38.10
CA LEU A 189 13.62 -24.28 37.87
C LEU A 189 14.77 -23.47 37.27
N VAL A 190 16.01 -23.65 37.74
CA VAL A 190 17.19 -22.97 37.18
C VAL A 190 17.42 -23.37 35.71
N ARG A 191 17.34 -24.67 35.39
CA ARG A 191 17.47 -25.15 34.01
C ARG A 191 16.39 -24.56 33.12
N PHE A 192 15.14 -24.56 33.59
CA PHE A 192 14.01 -24.00 32.85
C PHE A 192 14.18 -22.50 32.55
N ALA A 193 14.64 -21.72 33.54
CA ALA A 193 14.96 -20.31 33.33
C ALA A 193 16.07 -20.11 32.29
N GLY A 194 17.07 -21.00 32.28
CA GLY A 194 18.11 -21.02 31.25
C GLY A 194 17.56 -21.31 29.85
N ASP A 195 16.67 -22.31 29.73
CA ASP A 195 16.03 -22.69 28.47
C ASP A 195 15.14 -21.53 27.93
N ALA A 196 14.38 -20.86 28.79
CA ALA A 196 13.57 -19.69 28.42
C ALA A 196 14.43 -18.50 27.96
N ALA A 197 15.55 -18.22 28.63
CA ALA A 197 16.48 -17.17 28.23
C ALA A 197 17.14 -17.45 26.87
N ALA A 198 17.47 -18.72 26.59
CA ALA A 198 18.00 -19.13 25.30
C ALA A 198 16.97 -18.94 24.16
N LEU A 199 15.70 -19.24 24.43
CA LEU A 199 14.61 -19.02 23.48
C LEU A 199 14.39 -17.53 23.17
N ALA A 200 14.33 -16.67 24.19
CA ALA A 200 14.17 -15.23 24.01
C ALA A 200 15.27 -14.63 23.12
N LYS A 201 16.52 -15.06 23.31
CA LYS A 201 17.66 -14.64 22.49
C LYS A 201 17.58 -15.14 21.04
N ALA A 202 16.92 -16.27 20.81
CA ALA A 202 16.72 -16.81 19.46
C ALA A 202 15.64 -16.02 18.69
N GLU A 203 14.58 -15.54 19.37
CA GLU A 203 13.53 -14.72 18.76
C GLU A 203 14.01 -13.30 18.36
N GLU A 204 15.02 -12.76 19.06
CA GLU A 204 15.63 -11.47 18.70
C GLU A 204 16.44 -11.48 17.39
N ARG A 205 16.64 -12.65 16.75
CA ARG A 205 17.40 -12.71 15.50
C ARG A 205 16.69 -11.92 14.40
N PRO A 206 17.36 -10.95 13.74
CA PRO A 206 16.74 -10.17 12.70
C PRO A 206 16.28 -11.08 11.55
N PRO A 207 15.19 -10.72 10.85
CA PRO A 207 14.77 -11.45 9.66
C PRO A 207 15.94 -11.54 8.67
N PRO A 208 16.05 -12.64 7.90
CA PRO A 208 17.06 -12.75 6.85
C PRO A 208 16.94 -11.52 5.95
N THR A 209 18.02 -10.77 5.82
CA THR A 209 18.06 -9.57 4.99
C THR A 209 17.57 -9.94 3.59
N PRO A 210 16.57 -9.24 3.05
CA PRO A 210 16.13 -9.50 1.70
C PRO A 210 17.36 -9.32 0.79
N ARG A 211 17.73 -10.38 0.07
CA ARG A 211 18.67 -10.27 -1.05
C ARG A 211 18.02 -9.34 -2.05
N LEU A 212 18.29 -8.05 -1.93
CA LEU A 212 18.02 -7.06 -2.97
C LEU A 212 18.70 -7.61 -4.22
N ARG A 213 17.93 -8.22 -5.12
CA ARG A 213 18.41 -8.47 -6.48
C ARG A 213 18.76 -7.10 -7.02
N SER A 214 20.05 -6.85 -7.20
CA SER A 214 20.54 -5.58 -7.69
C SER A 214 19.89 -5.30 -9.04
N TRP A 215 18.97 -4.32 -9.06
CA TRP A 215 18.45 -3.78 -10.32
C TRP A 215 19.53 -3.04 -11.13
N ALA A 216 20.77 -2.98 -10.62
CA ALA A 216 21.94 -2.35 -11.24
C ALA A 216 22.59 -3.14 -12.40
N THR A 217 22.01 -4.26 -12.84
CA THR A 217 22.48 -4.96 -14.06
C THR A 217 21.37 -5.16 -15.09
N CYS A 218 20.61 -4.10 -15.36
CA CYS A 218 20.00 -3.94 -16.67
C CYS A 218 20.92 -3.05 -17.51
N SER A 219 22.10 -3.57 -17.85
CA SER A 219 22.93 -2.95 -18.89
C SER A 219 22.22 -3.13 -20.24
N THR A 220 22.20 -2.04 -20.98
CA THR A 220 21.33 -1.71 -22.10
C THR A 220 21.58 -2.52 -23.38
N THR A 221 22.12 -3.75 -23.33
CA THR A 221 22.70 -4.39 -24.52
C THR A 221 22.14 -5.76 -24.89
N ARG A 222 20.99 -6.20 -24.33
CA ARG A 222 20.28 -7.35 -24.92
C ARG A 222 18.79 -7.40 -24.64
N CYS A 223 18.05 -6.41 -25.16
CA CYS A 223 16.67 -6.65 -25.57
C CYS A 223 16.69 -7.50 -26.85
N GLY A 224 16.77 -8.82 -26.68
CA GLY A 224 16.55 -9.76 -27.77
C GLY A 224 15.10 -9.66 -28.22
N THR A 225 14.90 -9.30 -29.48
CA THR A 225 13.62 -9.37 -30.18
C THR A 225 13.05 -10.78 -30.06
N ARG A 226 11.88 -10.91 -29.44
CA ARG A 226 11.07 -12.13 -29.46
C ARG A 226 10.45 -12.22 -30.87
N PRO A 227 10.70 -13.26 -31.67
CA PRO A 227 10.01 -13.42 -32.95
C PRO A 227 8.53 -13.73 -32.70
N PRO A 228 7.60 -13.27 -33.56
CA PRO A 228 6.21 -13.66 -33.45
C PRO A 228 6.04 -15.05 -34.09
N GLY A 229 5.44 -15.98 -33.36
CA GLY A 229 5.04 -17.29 -33.91
C GLY A 229 5.84 -18.46 -33.35
N GLY A 230 5.29 -19.12 -32.35
CA GLY A 230 5.77 -20.40 -31.82
C GLY A 230 4.69 -21.02 -30.96
N ALA A 231 4.20 -22.18 -31.40
CA ALA A 231 3.00 -22.85 -30.94
C ALA A 231 2.94 -23.15 -29.43
N SER A 232 1.73 -23.17 -28.91
CA SER A 232 1.37 -23.70 -27.59
C SER A 232 1.90 -25.13 -27.43
N PRO A 233 2.60 -25.48 -26.33
CA PRO A 233 2.89 -26.88 -26.05
C PRO A 233 1.57 -27.59 -25.70
N SER A 234 1.21 -28.58 -26.50
CA SER A 234 0.12 -29.52 -26.22
C SER A 234 0.34 -30.24 -24.87
N PRO A 235 -0.73 -30.53 -24.11
CA PRO A 235 -0.61 -31.20 -22.82
C PRO A 235 -0.07 -32.62 -22.97
N PRO A 236 0.68 -33.15 -21.98
CA PRO A 236 1.14 -34.53 -21.99
C PRO A 236 -0.04 -35.51 -21.88
N PRO A 237 0.05 -36.72 -22.44
CA PRO A 237 -0.99 -37.73 -22.32
C PRO A 237 -1.13 -38.20 -20.85
N PRO A 238 -2.35 -38.61 -20.42
CA PRO A 238 -2.56 -39.09 -19.07
C PRO A 238 -1.76 -40.38 -18.81
N ALA A 239 -1.16 -40.46 -17.62
CA ALA A 239 -0.46 -41.65 -17.14
C ALA A 239 -1.42 -42.85 -17.02
N PRO A 240 -0.98 -44.08 -17.33
CA PRO A 240 -1.80 -45.28 -17.13
C PRO A 240 -2.08 -45.49 -15.64
N ALA A 241 -3.34 -45.77 -15.32
CA ALA A 241 -3.81 -46.11 -13.98
C ALA A 241 -3.10 -47.39 -13.47
N ALA A 242 -2.22 -47.23 -12.48
CA ALA A 242 -1.65 -48.35 -11.75
C ALA A 242 -2.54 -48.70 -10.56
N THR A 243 -3.22 -49.83 -10.73
CA THR A 243 -3.98 -50.64 -9.77
C THR A 243 -3.45 -50.64 -8.35
N SER A 244 -4.39 -50.47 -7.41
CA SER A 244 -4.29 -50.86 -6.01
C SER A 244 -3.77 -52.30 -5.86
N ARG A 245 -2.71 -52.50 -5.09
CA ARG A 245 -2.46 -53.76 -4.40
C ARG A 245 -2.16 -53.50 -2.93
N SER A 246 -3.13 -53.93 -2.12
CA SER A 246 -3.08 -54.19 -0.70
C SER A 246 -1.92 -55.12 -0.33
N ARG A 247 -1.14 -54.75 0.68
CA ARG A 247 -0.70 -55.64 1.75
C ARG A 247 -0.28 -54.85 2.97
#